data_AF-A0A3S9BBK6-F1
#
_entry.id   AF-A0A3S9BBK6-F1
#
_cell.length_a   1.000
_cell.length_b   1.000
_cell.length_c   1.000
_cell.angle_alpha   90.00
_cell.angle_beta   90.00
_cell.angle_gamma   90.00
#
_symmetry.space_group_name_H-M   'P 1'
#
loop_
_entity.id
_entity.type
_entity.pdbx_description
1 polymer ?
#
loop_
_entity_poly.entity_id
_entity_poly.type
_entity_poly.pdbx_seq_one_letter_code
_entity_poly.pdbx_strand_id
1 'polypeptide(L)'
;MQAVAIIGWLGNQQLIEEVAPMANIVSKLVKECNSTRSKGADFPTIWQTMLKGHAYVAGPPMQDRNQEGPILKVPLITGRYLIFDASGFRLD
;
A
#
# COMPACT_ATOMS: atom_id res chain seq x y z
N MET A 1 -7.12 14.60 -53.03
CA MET A 1 -5.95 13.78 -52.69
C MET A 1 -5.71 13.87 -51.20
N GLN A 2 -5.64 12.68 -50.58
CA GLN A 2 -5.19 12.32 -49.24
C GLN A 2 -5.99 12.83 -48.03
N ALA A 3 -6.85 11.92 -47.56
CA ALA A 3 -7.29 11.80 -46.18
C ALA A 3 -6.12 11.35 -45.29
N VAL A 4 -6.03 11.85 -44.07
CA VAL A 4 -5.16 11.32 -43.02
C VAL A 4 -6.00 10.95 -41.81
N ALA A 5 -5.73 9.75 -41.30
CA ALA A 5 -6.55 8.92 -40.44
C ALA A 5 -6.86 9.52 -39.06
N ILE A 6 -8.16 9.61 -38.76
CA ILE A 6 -8.70 9.35 -37.43
C ILE A 6 -8.60 7.83 -37.25
N ILE A 7 -7.89 7.34 -36.22
CA ILE A 7 -8.11 6.10 -35.45
C ILE A 7 -6.87 5.92 -34.55
N GLY A 8 -7.04 5.93 -33.22
CA GLY A 8 -6.08 5.26 -32.33
C GLY A 8 -5.80 5.84 -30.95
N TRP A 9 -6.32 7.00 -30.55
CA TRP A 9 -5.95 7.64 -29.27
C TRP A 9 -7.16 8.02 -28.40
N LEU A 10 -8.08 7.08 -28.18
CA LEU A 10 -9.15 7.24 -27.18
C LEU A 10 -9.49 5.87 -26.59
N GLY A 11 -8.64 5.36 -25.69
CA GLY A 11 -8.85 4.02 -25.13
C GLY A 11 -8.23 3.73 -23.78
N ASN A 12 -7.65 4.70 -23.07
CA ASN A 12 -7.04 4.42 -21.76
C ASN A 12 -6.98 5.60 -20.77
N GLN A 13 -7.78 6.66 -20.98
CA GLN A 13 -7.80 7.81 -20.05
C GLN A 13 -8.81 7.63 -18.90
N GLN A 14 -9.76 6.69 -19.00
CA GLN A 14 -10.86 6.54 -18.02
C GLN A 14 -10.62 5.48 -16.93
N LEU A 15 -9.45 4.84 -16.90
CA LEU A 15 -9.07 3.84 -15.88
C LEU A 15 -8.07 4.37 -14.82
N ILE A 16 -7.80 5.67 -14.82
CA ILE A 16 -6.74 6.28 -13.99
C ILE A 16 -7.26 7.15 -12.83
N GLU A 17 -8.57 7.29 -12.67
CA GLU A 17 -9.14 8.09 -11.56
C GLU A 17 -9.43 7.24 -10.31
N GLU A 18 -9.49 5.91 -10.41
CA GLU A 18 -9.73 5.00 -9.27
C GLU A 18 -8.43 4.46 -8.64
N VAL A 19 -7.37 4.27 -9.44
CA VAL A 19 -6.08 3.73 -8.98
C VAL A 19 -5.24 4.78 -8.24
N ALA A 20 -5.27 6.04 -8.71
CA ALA A 20 -4.55 7.15 -8.10
C ALA A 20 -5.00 7.48 -6.66
N PRO A 21 -6.31 7.58 -6.33
CA PRO A 21 -6.74 7.88 -4.97
C PRO A 21 -6.39 6.74 -4.02
N MET A 22 -6.52 5.47 -4.44
CA MET A 22 -6.17 4.34 -3.57
C MET A 22 -4.66 4.27 -3.30
N ALA A 23 -3.82 4.48 -4.32
CA ALA A 23 -2.37 4.57 -4.14
C ALA A 23 -1.97 5.71 -3.19
N ASN A 24 -2.66 6.86 -3.28
CA ASN A 24 -2.45 8.00 -2.39
C ASN A 24 -2.84 7.66 -0.93
N ILE A 25 -3.96 6.96 -0.72
CA ILE A 25 -4.43 6.56 0.61
C ILE A 25 -3.48 5.54 1.26
N VAL A 26 -3.04 4.51 0.53
CA VAL A 26 -2.06 3.54 1.05
C VAL A 26 -0.73 4.22 1.36
N SER A 27 -0.27 5.13 0.50
CA SER A 27 0.93 5.92 0.77
C SER A 27 0.80 6.79 2.02
N LYS A 28 -0.38 7.36 2.26
CA LYS A 28 -0.69 8.10 3.49
C LYS A 28 -0.64 7.18 4.71
N LEU A 29 -1.25 6.01 4.65
CA LEU A 29 -1.22 5.02 5.73
C LEU A 29 0.22 4.63 6.08
N VAL A 30 1.06 4.33 5.08
CA VAL A 30 2.49 4.03 5.28
C VAL A 30 3.21 5.17 6.00
N LYS A 31 2.96 6.42 5.60
CA LYS A 31 3.56 7.61 6.24
C LYS A 31 3.11 7.75 7.69
N GLU A 32 1.82 7.55 7.97
CA GLU A 32 1.26 7.63 9.32
C GLU A 32 1.82 6.53 10.23
N CYS A 33 1.88 5.28 9.76
CA CYS A 33 2.48 4.18 10.51
C CYS A 33 3.96 4.45 10.84
N ASN A 34 4.74 4.94 9.87
CA ASN A 34 6.13 5.29 10.10
C ASN A 34 6.28 6.48 11.06
N SER A 35 5.41 7.50 10.97
CA SER A 35 5.41 8.63 11.91
C SER A 35 5.13 8.18 13.34
N THR A 36 4.17 7.26 13.54
CA THR A 36 3.87 6.67 14.85
C THR A 36 5.03 5.81 15.36
N ARG A 37 5.68 5.03 14.48
CA ARG A 37 6.90 4.27 14.81
C ARG A 37 8.05 5.17 15.24
N SER A 38 8.29 6.29 14.53
CA SER A 38 9.33 7.26 14.89
C SER A 38 9.14 7.88 16.27
N LYS A 39 7.92 7.80 16.84
CA LYS A 39 7.61 8.20 18.22
C LYS A 39 7.83 7.08 19.25
N GLY A 40 8.33 5.93 18.83
CA GLY A 40 8.65 4.78 19.69
C GLY A 40 7.58 3.69 19.73
N ALA A 41 6.50 3.80 18.97
CA ALA A 41 5.50 2.74 18.91
C ALA A 41 6.04 1.51 18.17
N ASP A 42 5.81 0.34 18.76
CA ASP A 42 6.14 -0.94 18.14
C ASP A 42 5.02 -1.44 17.21
N PHE A 43 5.29 -2.53 16.49
CA PHE A 43 4.30 -3.10 15.58
C PHE A 43 3.00 -3.53 16.28
N PRO A 44 3.02 -4.26 17.42
CA PRO A 44 1.79 -4.59 18.15
C PRO A 44 0.93 -3.37 18.48
N THR A 45 1.54 -2.27 18.93
CA THR A 45 0.83 -1.02 19.23
C THR A 45 0.21 -0.42 17.97
N ILE A 46 0.97 -0.32 16.88
CA ILE A 46 0.49 0.23 15.59
C ILE A 46 -0.61 -0.67 15.00
N TRP A 47 -0.49 -1.99 15.13
CA TRP A 47 -1.49 -2.93 14.69
C TRP A 47 -2.84 -2.70 15.39
N GLN A 48 -2.83 -2.64 16.72
CA GLN A 48 -4.07 -2.48 17.50
C GLN A 48 -4.72 -1.11 17.31
N THR A 49 -3.91 -0.05 17.20
CA THR A 49 -4.40 1.33 17.19
C THR A 49 -4.73 1.85 15.79
N MET A 50 -4.05 1.34 14.75
CA MET A 50 -4.15 1.90 13.39
C MET A 50 -4.58 0.90 12.34
N LEU A 51 -4.08 -0.35 12.35
CA LEU A 51 -4.23 -1.27 11.21
C LEU A 51 -5.40 -2.25 11.33
N LYS A 52 -5.63 -2.85 12.50
CA LYS A 52 -6.59 -3.96 12.70
C LYS A 52 -8.02 -3.64 12.25
N GLY A 53 -8.44 -2.37 12.31
CA GLY A 53 -9.75 -1.90 11.87
C GLY A 53 -9.73 -1.01 10.63
N HIS A 54 -8.57 -0.90 9.96
CA HIS A 54 -8.44 -0.01 8.81
C HIS A 54 -9.10 -0.63 7.57
N ALA A 55 -9.89 0.17 6.83
CA ALA A 55 -10.69 -0.30 5.69
C ALA A 55 -9.89 -1.00 4.57
N TYR A 56 -8.58 -0.74 4.51
CA TYR A 56 -7.68 -1.28 3.48
C TYR A 56 -6.93 -2.55 3.91
N VAL A 57 -7.03 -2.94 5.18
CA VAL A 57 -6.39 -4.14 5.71
C VAL A 57 -7.34 -5.32 5.50
N ALA A 58 -6.90 -6.31 4.74
CA ALA A 58 -7.71 -7.47 4.36
C ALA A 58 -7.65 -8.61 5.38
N GLY A 59 -6.76 -8.54 6.37
CA GLY A 59 -6.58 -9.64 7.32
C GLY A 59 -5.44 -9.44 8.31
N PRO A 60 -5.18 -10.45 9.16
CA PRO A 60 -4.14 -10.38 10.18
C PRO A 60 -2.73 -10.36 9.56
N PRO A 61 -1.73 -9.85 10.30
CA PRO A 61 -0.34 -9.92 9.87
C PRO A 61 0.15 -11.37 9.82
N MET A 62 0.98 -11.66 8.82
CA MET A 62 1.64 -12.94 8.63
C MET A 62 3.14 -12.79 8.87
N GLN A 63 3.74 -13.72 9.60
CA GLN A 63 5.19 -13.79 9.76
C GLN A 63 5.83 -14.38 8.51
N ASP A 64 6.91 -13.75 8.06
CA ASP A 64 7.70 -14.18 6.92
C ASP A 64 9.18 -13.80 7.14
N ARG A 65 10.05 -14.10 6.18
CA ARG A 65 11.47 -13.78 6.23
C ARG A 65 11.97 -13.32 4.85
N ASN A 66 12.74 -12.24 4.83
CA ASN A 66 13.47 -11.79 3.64
C ASN A 66 14.99 -11.96 3.83
N GLN A 67 15.77 -11.44 2.89
CA GLN A 67 17.25 -11.49 2.97
C GLN A 67 17.81 -10.74 4.19
N GLU A 68 17.10 -9.74 4.70
CA GLU A 68 17.53 -8.90 5.83
C GLU A 68 17.08 -9.47 7.19
N GLY A 69 16.07 -10.35 7.22
CA GLY A 69 15.62 -10.99 8.44
C GLY A 69 14.11 -11.24 8.51
N PRO A 70 13.55 -11.40 9.72
CA PRO A 70 12.12 -11.60 9.91
C PRO A 70 11.35 -10.34 9.52
N ILE A 71 10.22 -10.53 8.82
CA ILE A 71 9.31 -9.46 8.42
C ILE A 71 7.88 -9.83 8.79
N LEU A 72 7.01 -8.81 8.85
CA LEU A 72 5.57 -8.99 8.96
C LEU A 72 4.89 -8.48 7.69
N LYS A 73 4.03 -9.30 7.10
CA LYS A 73 3.23 -8.95 5.93
C LYS A 73 1.79 -8.70 6.36
N VAL A 74 1.28 -7.50 6.15
CA VAL A 74 -0.13 -7.17 6.36
C VAL A 74 -0.83 -7.18 5.00
N PRO A 75 -1.78 -8.11 4.76
CA PRO A 75 -2.48 -8.16 3.48
C PRO A 75 -3.38 -6.94 3.32
N LEU A 76 -3.35 -6.33 2.14
CA LEU A 76 -4.23 -5.22 1.77
C LEU A 76 -5.36 -5.72 0.86
N ILE A 77 -6.49 -5.02 0.83
CA ILE A 77 -7.63 -5.35 -0.05
C ILE A 77 -7.26 -5.33 -1.54
N THR A 78 -6.15 -4.67 -1.89
CA THR A 78 -5.61 -4.59 -3.24
C THR A 78 -4.83 -5.85 -3.66
N GLY A 79 -4.65 -6.82 -2.77
CA GLY A 79 -3.80 -8.00 -3.00
C GLY A 79 -2.31 -7.74 -2.78
N ARG A 80 -1.91 -6.51 -2.47
CA ARG A 80 -0.53 -6.14 -2.09
C ARG A 80 -0.31 -6.35 -0.58
N TYR A 81 0.94 -6.20 -0.16
CA TYR A 81 1.32 -6.29 1.25
C TYR A 81 1.92 -5.00 1.77
N LEU A 82 1.50 -4.61 2.96
CA LEU A 82 2.22 -3.64 3.78
C LEU A 82 3.23 -4.41 4.62
N ILE A 83 4.51 -4.22 4.33
CA ILE A 83 5.62 -4.94 4.96
C ILE A 83 6.15 -4.11 6.12
N PHE A 84 6.35 -4.76 7.26
CA PHE A 84 7.06 -4.20 8.41
C PHE A 84 8.34 -4.99 8.70
N ASP A 85 9.45 -4.28 8.80
CA ASP A 85 10.76 -4.81 9.21
C ASP A 85 11.58 -3.80 10.03
N ALA A 86 12.89 -4.06 10.17
CA ALA A 86 13.81 -3.19 10.91
C ALA A 86 13.87 -1.74 10.39
N SER A 87 13.58 -1.52 9.10
CA SER A 87 13.56 -0.20 8.48
C SER A 87 12.22 0.53 8.66
N GLY A 88 11.15 -0.20 8.98
CA GLY A 88 9.81 0.33 9.21
C GLY A 88 8.78 -0.23 8.23
N PHE A 89 7.77 0.58 7.91
CA PHE A 89 6.68 0.19 7.01
C PHE A 89 6.96 0.58 5.57
N ARG A 90 6.70 -0.33 4.62
CA ARG A 90 6.70 -0.06 3.18
C ARG A 90 5.60 -0.84 2.48
N LEU A 91 5.33 -0.47 1.23
CA LEU A 91 4.46 -1.23 0.35
C LEU A 91 5.33 -2.15 -0.53
N ASP A 92 4.95 -3.42 -0.63
CA ASP A 92 5.48 -4.40 -1.59
C ASP A 92 4.86 -4.17 -2.98
#